data_AF-A0A954RZH6-F1
#
_entry.id   AF-A0A954RZH6-F1
#
_cell.length_a   1.000
_cell.length_b   1.000
_cell.length_c   1.000
_cell.angle_alpha   90.00
_cell.angle_beta   90.00
_cell.angle_gamma   90.00
#
_symmetry.space_group_name_H-M   'P 1'
#
loop_
_entity.id
_entity.type
_entity.pdbx_description
1 polymer ?
#
loop_
_entity_poly.entity_id
_entity_poly.type
_entity_poly.pdbx_seq_one_letter_code
_entity_poly.pdbx_strand_id
1 'polypeptide(L)'
;MSDANLKQRQLVCPNCQRQVIVESPRCRCFHCFHRWDIEWESTPERFWSFNATPKAQRAIAKLAAEVGVDAKALNILFNTQWDLDGREGRWIAYNPPPPEDLAHAEATGLMRPSYELSHAQLVTATQKARAAVDRRDVAAAFLASLPLKRKDLRSALGSYAHALHLPTHRFRKAKGASDDGDNGDGNDDASCEICGADQRESIQPKHCTFRRLMWAGNVLQGDLGYVLCDLQSFCPGEVTCGRDERALLQKIVKAIDKLPDDAGLSQLLGAISALVPGNKHERQVVLEILGSCGILKPADCQGLHEAWVPPKDRPVPESFGRREWRSPVNCWHGRDGVNHEAVEFWFGDV
;
A
#
# COMPACT_ATOMS: atom_id res chain seq x y z
N MET A 1 -30.91 12.89 -17.25
CA MET A 1 -29.46 12.97 -17.53
C MET A 1 -28.87 11.64 -17.09
N SER A 2 -28.14 10.93 -17.95
CA SER A 2 -27.54 9.64 -17.56
C SER A 2 -26.49 9.85 -16.45
N ASP A 3 -26.41 8.92 -15.49
CA ASP A 3 -25.52 8.97 -14.32
C ASP A 3 -24.03 9.19 -14.67
N ALA A 4 -23.61 8.85 -15.89
CA ALA A 4 -22.25 9.06 -16.38
C ALA A 4 -21.83 10.55 -16.42
N ASN A 5 -22.80 11.48 -16.52
CA ASN A 5 -22.52 12.89 -16.74
C ASN A 5 -22.16 13.67 -15.44
N LEU A 6 -22.31 13.07 -14.27
CA LEU A 6 -21.98 13.71 -12.98
C LEU A 6 -20.51 13.53 -12.58
N LYS A 7 -19.88 12.45 -13.04
CA LYS A 7 -18.49 12.09 -12.67
C LYS A 7 -17.45 12.91 -13.46
N GLN A 8 -17.79 13.38 -14.65
CA GLN A 8 -16.92 14.08 -15.59
C GLN A 8 -17.55 15.41 -16.04
N ARG A 9 -16.73 16.40 -16.41
CA ARG A 9 -17.20 17.64 -17.04
C ARG A 9 -16.66 17.74 -18.46
N GLN A 10 -17.52 18.12 -19.40
CA GLN A 10 -17.11 18.51 -20.75
C GLN A 10 -16.80 20.01 -20.74
N LEU A 11 -15.58 20.38 -21.12
CA LEU A 11 -15.12 21.76 -21.20
C LEU A 11 -14.44 22.00 -22.55
N VAL A 12 -14.10 23.27 -22.81
CA VAL A 12 -13.30 23.66 -23.97
C VAL A 12 -11.93 24.11 -23.49
N CYS A 13 -10.86 23.62 -24.13
CA CYS A 13 -9.51 24.07 -23.83
C CYS A 13 -9.35 25.56 -24.20
N PRO A 14 -8.94 26.45 -23.27
CA PRO A 14 -8.81 27.87 -23.56
C PRO A 14 -7.80 28.19 -24.68
N ASN A 15 -6.80 27.33 -24.88
CA ASN A 15 -5.72 27.55 -25.86
C ASN A 15 -6.10 27.08 -27.28
N CYS A 16 -6.53 25.83 -27.44
CA CYS A 16 -6.78 25.24 -28.77
C CYS A 16 -8.27 25.11 -29.14
N GLN A 17 -9.17 25.54 -28.25
CA GLN A 17 -10.63 25.51 -28.46
C GLN A 17 -11.21 24.11 -28.71
N ARG A 18 -10.46 23.04 -28.45
CA ARG A 18 -10.97 21.67 -28.52
C ARG A 18 -11.74 21.30 -27.26
N GLN A 19 -12.80 20.51 -27.45
CA GLN A 19 -13.51 19.89 -26.35
C GLN A 19 -12.60 18.92 -25.61
N VAL A 20 -12.66 18.95 -24.28
CA VAL A 20 -11.93 18.08 -23.36
C VAL A 20 -12.90 17.50 -22.34
N ILE A 21 -12.57 16.31 -21.84
CA ILE A 21 -13.24 15.69 -20.71
C ILE A 21 -12.28 15.80 -19.53
N VAL A 22 -12.76 16.36 -18.42
CA VAL A 22 -11.97 16.55 -17.20
C VAL A 22 -12.67 15.92 -16.00
N GLU A 23 -11.87 15.43 -15.06
CA GLU A 23 -12.33 14.73 -13.85
C GLU A 23 -11.78 15.37 -12.56
N SER A 24 -11.03 16.46 -12.69
CA SER A 24 -10.35 17.16 -11.60
C SER A 24 -10.26 18.66 -11.88
N PRO A 25 -10.06 19.52 -10.86
CA PRO A 25 -9.85 20.96 -11.04
C PRO A 25 -8.61 21.28 -11.88
N ARG A 26 -7.57 20.44 -11.82
CA ARG A 26 -6.36 20.58 -12.64
C ARG A 26 -6.60 19.95 -14.00
N CYS A 27 -6.85 20.78 -14.99
CA CYS A 27 -7.19 20.35 -16.34
C CYS A 27 -5.93 20.25 -17.21
N ARG A 28 -5.90 19.28 -18.14
CA ARG A 28 -4.87 19.16 -19.17
C ARG A 28 -5.52 18.83 -20.51
N CYS A 29 -5.20 19.60 -21.54
CA CYS A 29 -5.60 19.27 -22.89
C CYS A 29 -4.64 18.22 -23.47
N PHE A 30 -5.14 17.06 -23.86
CA PHE A 30 -4.30 16.03 -24.50
C PHE A 30 -3.90 16.35 -25.93
N HIS A 31 -4.48 17.39 -26.54
CA HIS A 31 -4.11 17.82 -27.89
C HIS A 31 -2.93 18.80 -27.92
N CYS A 32 -3.00 19.89 -27.14
CA CYS A 32 -1.98 20.93 -27.12
C CYS A 32 -1.17 20.97 -25.82
N PHE A 33 -1.40 20.03 -24.90
CA PHE A 33 -0.76 19.93 -23.58
C PHE A 33 -0.94 21.13 -22.64
N HIS A 34 -1.76 22.12 -23.02
CA HIS A 34 -2.12 23.25 -22.18
C HIS A 34 -2.77 22.78 -20.86
N ARG A 35 -2.32 23.35 -19.74
CA ARG A 35 -2.83 23.07 -18.39
C ARG A 35 -3.51 24.32 -17.84
N TRP A 36 -4.62 24.16 -17.15
CA TRP A 36 -5.33 25.25 -16.49
C TRP A 36 -6.14 24.73 -15.31
N ASP A 37 -6.48 25.61 -14.38
CA ASP A 37 -7.33 25.29 -13.24
C ASP A 37 -8.74 25.80 -13.45
N ILE A 38 -9.70 25.09 -12.86
CA ILE A 38 -11.10 25.51 -12.80
C ILE A 38 -11.60 25.42 -11.36
N GLU A 39 -12.59 26.25 -11.05
CA GLU A 39 -13.39 26.06 -9.85
C GLU A 39 -14.17 24.74 -9.97
N TRP A 40 -13.97 23.87 -8.99
CA TRP A 40 -14.58 22.55 -8.96
C TRP A 40 -15.44 22.39 -7.71
N GLU A 41 -16.72 22.74 -7.83
CA GLU A 41 -17.70 22.43 -6.80
C GLU A 41 -17.99 20.93 -6.75
N SER A 42 -17.76 20.31 -5.59
CA SER A 42 -18.20 18.95 -5.29
C SER A 42 -19.56 19.03 -4.61
N THR A 43 -20.62 18.60 -5.30
CA THR A 43 -21.97 18.52 -4.71
C THR A 43 -22.18 17.15 -4.05
N PRO A 44 -23.06 17.03 -3.03
CA PRO A 44 -23.40 15.74 -2.44
C PRO A 44 -23.90 14.72 -3.47
N GLU A 45 -24.68 15.15 -4.47
CA GLU A 45 -25.20 14.29 -5.54
C GLU A 45 -24.07 13.73 -6.40
N ARG A 46 -23.08 14.56 -6.75
CA ARG A 46 -21.89 14.09 -7.46
C ARG A 46 -21.10 13.13 -6.58
N PHE A 47 -20.85 13.47 -5.32
CA PHE A 47 -20.04 12.66 -4.43
C PHE A 47 -20.60 11.25 -4.30
N TRP A 48 -21.90 11.14 -4.07
CA TRP A 48 -22.63 9.87 -3.92
C TRP A 48 -22.99 9.19 -5.23
N SER A 49 -22.69 9.79 -6.39
CA SER A 49 -22.80 9.10 -7.69
C SER A 49 -21.70 8.04 -7.88
N PHE A 50 -20.61 8.10 -7.11
CA PHE A 50 -19.57 7.07 -7.09
C PHE A 50 -20.01 5.89 -6.21
N ASN A 51 -19.65 4.69 -6.66
CA ASN A 51 -20.04 3.42 -6.03
C ASN A 51 -21.55 3.25 -5.84
N ALA A 52 -22.40 3.94 -6.61
CA ALA A 52 -23.84 3.95 -6.42
C ALA A 52 -24.54 2.64 -6.81
N THR A 53 -23.88 1.77 -7.59
CA THR A 53 -24.49 0.52 -8.06
C THR A 53 -24.72 -0.47 -6.90
N PRO A 54 -25.77 -1.31 -6.95
CA PRO A 54 -26.00 -2.33 -5.94
C PRO A 54 -24.83 -3.32 -5.78
N LYS A 55 -24.06 -3.55 -6.86
CA LYS A 55 -22.85 -4.37 -6.84
C LYS A 55 -21.77 -3.72 -5.97
N ALA A 56 -21.46 -2.44 -6.22
CA ALA A 56 -20.46 -1.69 -5.47
C ALA A 56 -20.85 -1.58 -3.99
N GLN A 57 -22.10 -1.20 -3.70
CA GLN A 57 -22.61 -1.09 -2.34
C GLN A 57 -22.52 -2.41 -1.56
N ARG A 58 -22.90 -3.55 -2.18
CA ARG A 58 -22.74 -4.87 -1.53
C ARG A 58 -21.28 -5.23 -1.29
N ALA A 59 -20.38 -4.91 -2.23
CA ALA A 59 -18.96 -5.19 -2.07
C ALA A 59 -18.34 -4.39 -0.91
N ILE A 60 -18.65 -3.10 -0.82
CA ILE A 60 -18.18 -2.21 0.25
C ILE A 60 -18.77 -2.63 1.60
N ALA A 61 -20.08 -2.89 1.67
CA ALA A 61 -20.73 -3.33 2.91
C ALA A 61 -20.18 -4.68 3.39
N LYS A 62 -19.90 -5.61 2.47
CA LYS A 62 -19.26 -6.88 2.80
C LYS A 62 -17.85 -6.66 3.37
N LEU A 63 -17.03 -5.80 2.74
CA LEU A 63 -15.70 -5.49 3.25
C LEU A 63 -15.77 -4.81 4.64
N ALA A 64 -16.70 -3.88 4.84
CA ALA A 64 -16.92 -3.22 6.12
C ALA A 64 -17.24 -4.25 7.22
N ALA A 65 -18.11 -5.22 6.93
CA ALA A 65 -18.46 -6.29 7.86
C ALA A 65 -17.28 -7.26 8.11
N GLU A 66 -16.52 -7.61 7.08
CA GLU A 66 -15.34 -8.49 7.22
C GLU A 66 -14.25 -7.86 8.09
N VAL A 67 -14.05 -6.55 8.00
CA VAL A 67 -13.03 -5.82 8.78
C VAL A 67 -13.57 -5.32 10.12
N GLY A 68 -14.88 -5.15 10.27
CA GLY A 68 -15.50 -4.62 11.49
C GLY A 68 -15.45 -3.10 11.59
N VAL A 69 -15.59 -2.40 10.46
CA VAL A 69 -15.57 -0.92 10.39
C VAL A 69 -16.94 -0.35 9.98
N ASP A 70 -17.15 0.95 10.23
CA ASP A 70 -18.38 1.64 9.84
C ASP A 70 -18.57 1.63 8.32
N ALA A 71 -19.70 1.09 7.86
CA ALA A 71 -19.97 0.91 6.44
C ALA A 71 -20.15 2.23 5.69
N LYS A 72 -20.71 3.26 6.35
CA LYS A 72 -20.88 4.59 5.73
C LYS A 72 -19.53 5.25 5.53
N ALA A 73 -18.69 5.29 6.56
CA ALA A 73 -17.35 5.85 6.51
C ALA A 73 -16.45 5.11 5.50
N LEU A 74 -16.58 3.78 5.39
CA LEU A 74 -15.87 3.03 4.35
C LEU A 74 -16.33 3.43 2.94
N ASN A 75 -17.65 3.58 2.72
CA ASN A 75 -18.18 4.02 1.43
C ASN A 75 -17.71 5.44 1.08
N ILE A 76 -17.66 6.35 2.05
CA ILE A 76 -17.08 7.69 1.90
C ILE A 76 -15.61 7.59 1.45
N LEU A 77 -14.81 6.76 2.12
CA LEU A 77 -13.41 6.55 1.74
C LEU A 77 -13.30 6.07 0.28
N PHE A 78 -14.08 5.06 -0.12
CA PHE A 78 -14.10 4.56 -1.49
C PHE A 78 -14.49 5.64 -2.50
N ASN A 79 -15.51 6.45 -2.19
CA ASN A 79 -15.92 7.54 -3.06
C ASN A 79 -14.84 8.60 -3.25
N THR A 80 -13.78 8.63 -2.43
CA THR A 80 -12.61 9.49 -2.68
C THR A 80 -11.46 8.80 -3.42
N GLN A 81 -11.41 7.47 -3.45
CA GLN A 81 -10.25 6.70 -3.91
C GLN A 81 -10.55 5.84 -5.14
N TRP A 82 -11.65 5.09 -5.13
CA TRP A 82 -11.86 3.99 -6.07
C TRP A 82 -13.33 3.76 -6.40
N ASP A 83 -13.65 3.79 -7.69
CA ASP A 83 -14.99 3.56 -8.25
C ASP A 83 -15.15 2.10 -8.68
N LEU A 84 -16.06 1.38 -8.02
CA LEU A 84 -16.42 -0.02 -8.28
C LEU A 84 -17.64 -0.19 -9.20
N ASP A 85 -18.26 0.90 -9.68
CA ASP A 85 -19.48 0.81 -10.50
C ASP A 85 -19.24 0.14 -11.86
N GLY A 86 -17.98 0.17 -12.35
CA GLY A 86 -17.57 -0.44 -13.60
C GLY A 86 -17.48 -1.97 -13.56
N ARG A 87 -17.18 -2.55 -14.73
CA ARG A 87 -16.76 -3.96 -14.84
C ARG A 87 -15.47 -4.18 -14.05
N GLU A 88 -14.51 -3.30 -14.30
CA GLU A 88 -13.25 -3.15 -13.57
C GLU A 88 -13.37 -1.88 -12.72
N GLY A 89 -12.80 -1.93 -11.51
CA GLY A 89 -12.72 -0.74 -10.69
C GLY A 89 -11.70 0.25 -11.26
N ARG A 90 -11.84 1.54 -10.93
CA ARG A 90 -10.88 2.57 -11.37
C ARG A 90 -10.59 3.60 -10.28
N TRP A 91 -9.41 4.20 -10.34
CA TRP A 91 -9.06 5.33 -9.48
C TRP A 91 -9.98 6.53 -9.73
N ILE A 92 -10.30 7.23 -8.65
CA ILE A 92 -11.04 8.49 -8.69
C ILE A 92 -10.03 9.62 -8.68
N ALA A 93 -10.03 10.44 -9.74
CA ALA A 93 -9.09 11.56 -9.86
C ALA A 93 -9.31 12.63 -8.79
N TYR A 94 -10.57 13.06 -8.60
CA TYR A 94 -10.93 14.07 -7.62
C TYR A 94 -12.41 13.98 -7.22
N ASN A 95 -12.67 13.71 -5.95
CA ASN A 95 -14.01 13.69 -5.38
C ASN A 95 -13.97 13.93 -3.86
N PRO A 96 -13.75 15.18 -3.42
CA PRO A 96 -13.72 15.49 -1.99
C PRO A 96 -15.10 15.25 -1.36
N PRO A 97 -15.17 14.67 -0.15
CA PRO A 97 -16.45 14.45 0.53
C PRO A 97 -17.14 15.76 0.91
N PRO A 98 -18.48 15.78 0.98
CA PRO A 98 -19.23 16.82 1.67
C PRO A 98 -18.74 16.98 3.12
N PRO A 99 -18.80 18.19 3.72
CA PRO A 99 -18.25 18.44 5.07
C PRO A 99 -18.80 17.51 6.16
N GLU A 100 -20.11 17.19 6.13
CA GLU A 100 -20.74 16.30 7.10
C GLU A 100 -20.25 14.85 6.97
N ASP A 101 -20.06 14.38 5.75
CA ASP A 101 -19.56 13.03 5.47
C ASP A 101 -18.07 12.93 5.80
N LEU A 102 -17.29 13.97 5.51
CA LEU A 102 -15.89 14.05 5.94
C LEU A 102 -15.79 13.96 7.47
N ALA A 103 -16.57 14.75 8.20
CA ALA A 103 -16.56 14.74 9.66
C ALA A 103 -16.95 13.37 10.23
N HIS A 104 -17.95 12.70 9.63
CA HIS A 104 -18.32 11.33 10.00
C HIS A 104 -17.17 10.35 9.78
N ALA A 105 -16.54 10.37 8.61
CA ALA A 105 -15.44 9.47 8.30
C ALA A 105 -14.19 9.72 9.16
N GLU A 106 -13.90 10.96 9.51
CA GLU A 106 -12.81 11.33 10.42
C GLU A 106 -13.08 10.86 11.86
N ALA A 107 -14.33 10.98 12.34
CA ALA A 107 -14.70 10.52 13.68
C ALA A 107 -14.52 8.99 13.87
N THR A 108 -14.60 8.21 12.78
CA THR A 108 -14.34 6.76 12.80
C THR A 108 -12.85 6.40 12.67
N GLY A 109 -11.98 7.37 12.38
CA GLY A 109 -10.55 7.15 12.13
C GLY A 109 -10.21 6.58 10.75
N LEU A 110 -11.19 6.28 9.89
CA LEU A 110 -10.94 5.77 8.53
C LEU A 110 -10.35 6.83 7.59
N MET A 111 -10.63 8.11 7.86
CA MET A 111 -10.06 9.23 7.12
C MET A 111 -9.32 10.16 8.07
N ARG A 112 -8.14 10.62 7.61
CA ARG A 112 -7.40 11.70 8.25
C ARG A 112 -6.86 12.62 7.16
N PRO A 113 -6.73 13.93 7.43
CA PRO A 113 -6.22 14.88 6.45
C PRO A 113 -4.79 14.54 6.05
N SER A 114 -4.45 14.82 4.78
CA SER A 114 -3.08 14.75 4.31
C SER A 114 -2.24 15.86 4.94
N TYR A 115 -0.94 15.62 5.08
CA TYR A 115 0.00 16.58 5.62
C TYR A 115 1.39 16.40 5.00
N GLU A 116 2.18 17.47 5.02
CA GLU A 116 3.53 17.48 4.44
C GLU A 116 4.58 17.27 5.53
N LEU A 117 5.57 16.43 5.25
CA LEU A 117 6.78 16.30 6.06
C LEU A 117 8.02 16.58 5.22
N SER A 118 9.01 17.28 5.79
CA SER A 118 10.36 17.21 5.25
C SER A 118 10.96 15.81 5.44
N HIS A 119 11.93 15.44 4.61
CA HIS A 119 12.67 14.18 4.74
C HIS A 119 13.14 13.89 6.18
N ALA A 120 13.73 14.89 6.85
CA ALA A 120 14.23 14.71 8.22
C ALA A 120 13.09 14.44 9.23
N GLN A 121 11.95 15.11 9.06
CA GLN A 121 10.75 14.86 9.87
C GLN A 121 10.18 13.47 9.58
N LEU A 122 10.13 13.05 8.32
CA LEU A 122 9.64 11.72 7.94
C LEU A 122 10.49 10.61 8.55
N VAL A 123 11.82 10.64 8.38
CA VAL A 123 12.73 9.64 8.98
C VAL A 123 12.52 9.56 10.49
N THR A 124 12.48 10.72 11.16
CA THR A 124 12.28 10.78 12.61
C THR A 124 10.91 10.24 13.03
N ALA A 125 9.85 10.62 12.30
CA ALA A 125 8.49 10.17 12.58
C ALA A 125 8.36 8.66 12.38
N THR A 126 8.95 8.09 11.34
CA THR A 126 8.92 6.65 11.07
C THR A 126 9.68 5.87 12.15
N GLN A 127 10.86 6.32 12.56
CA GLN A 127 11.60 5.70 13.66
C GLN A 127 10.78 5.73 14.97
N LYS A 128 10.11 6.85 15.28
CA LYS A 128 9.22 6.97 16.44
C LYS A 128 8.01 6.03 16.34
N ALA A 129 7.37 5.96 15.17
CA ALA A 129 6.22 5.07 14.96
C ALA A 129 6.63 3.59 15.11
N ARG A 130 7.77 3.19 14.55
CA ARG A 130 8.34 1.84 14.74
C ARG A 130 8.62 1.56 16.21
N ALA A 131 9.18 2.51 16.95
CA ALA A 131 9.52 2.34 18.37
C ALA A 131 8.27 2.23 19.27
N ALA A 132 7.13 2.76 18.84
CA ALA A 132 5.86 2.70 19.57
C ALA A 132 5.09 1.38 19.35
N VAL A 133 5.57 0.51 18.48
CA VAL A 133 4.95 -0.77 18.11
C VAL A 133 5.84 -1.93 18.57
N ASP A 134 5.26 -2.95 19.20
CA ASP A 134 5.99 -4.18 19.53
C ASP A 134 6.05 -5.12 18.32
N ARG A 135 7.21 -5.75 18.11
CA ARG A 135 7.39 -6.80 17.09
C ARG A 135 6.36 -7.92 17.26
N ARG A 136 6.12 -8.35 18.50
CA ARG A 136 5.21 -9.46 18.83
C ARG A 136 3.78 -9.14 18.41
N ASP A 137 3.35 -7.89 18.62
CA ASP A 137 1.99 -7.48 18.27
C ASP A 137 1.76 -7.50 16.76
N VAL A 138 2.69 -6.96 15.96
CA VAL A 138 2.55 -6.99 14.49
C VAL A 138 2.67 -8.40 13.93
N ALA A 139 3.51 -9.25 14.53
CA ALA A 139 3.64 -10.65 14.15
C ALA A 139 2.36 -11.45 14.50
N ALA A 140 1.80 -11.24 15.70
CA ALA A 140 0.53 -11.82 16.12
C ALA A 140 -0.63 -11.39 15.21
N ALA A 141 -0.70 -10.09 14.88
CA ALA A 141 -1.71 -9.55 13.98
C ALA A 141 -1.61 -10.15 12.58
N PHE A 142 -0.39 -10.28 12.04
CA PHE A 142 -0.16 -10.95 10.77
C PHE A 142 -0.65 -12.40 10.79
N LEU A 143 -0.32 -13.18 11.84
CA LEU A 143 -0.75 -14.57 11.95
C LEU A 143 -2.27 -14.72 12.06
N ALA A 144 -2.92 -13.93 12.91
CA ALA A 144 -4.36 -13.92 13.07
C ALA A 144 -5.09 -13.49 11.78
N SER A 145 -4.48 -12.62 10.97
CA SER A 145 -5.07 -12.13 9.72
C SER A 145 -5.33 -13.21 8.65
N LEU A 146 -4.58 -14.32 8.70
CA LEU A 146 -4.60 -15.35 7.65
C LEU A 146 -5.91 -16.15 7.70
N PRO A 147 -6.27 -16.82 8.83
CA PRO A 147 -7.53 -17.54 8.91
C PRO A 147 -8.74 -16.60 8.96
N LEU A 148 -8.62 -15.43 9.59
CA LEU A 148 -9.72 -14.47 9.74
C LEU A 148 -10.05 -13.70 8.45
N LYS A 149 -9.20 -13.77 7.42
CA LYS A 149 -9.31 -12.97 6.18
C LYS A 149 -9.28 -11.44 6.45
N ARG A 150 -8.74 -11.02 7.60
CA ARG A 150 -8.58 -9.63 8.04
C ARG A 150 -7.36 -8.97 7.39
N LYS A 151 -7.51 -8.56 6.13
CA LYS A 151 -6.41 -8.04 5.28
C LYS A 151 -5.69 -6.83 5.88
N ASP A 152 -6.44 -6.01 6.59
CA ASP A 152 -5.99 -4.78 7.24
C ASP A 152 -4.99 -5.00 8.40
N LEU A 153 -4.90 -6.22 8.91
CA LEU A 153 -3.97 -6.62 9.97
C LEU A 153 -2.61 -7.12 9.46
N ARG A 154 -2.44 -7.29 8.14
CA ARG A 154 -1.25 -7.93 7.54
C ARG A 154 -0.06 -7.00 7.43
N SER A 155 -0.29 -5.81 6.88
CA SER A 155 0.78 -4.97 6.35
C SER A 155 1.69 -4.37 7.40
N ALA A 156 1.19 -4.20 8.64
CA ALA A 156 1.95 -3.62 9.73
C ALA A 156 3.26 -4.39 10.00
N LEU A 157 3.26 -5.73 9.85
CA LEU A 157 4.46 -6.55 9.97
C LEU A 157 5.50 -6.18 8.88
N GLY A 158 5.06 -6.03 7.63
CA GLY A 158 5.94 -5.62 6.53
C GLY A 158 6.49 -4.21 6.74
N SER A 159 5.64 -3.27 7.14
CA SER A 159 6.04 -1.88 7.47
C SER A 159 7.01 -1.84 8.65
N TYR A 160 6.80 -2.66 9.67
CA TYR A 160 7.69 -2.79 10.80
C TYR A 160 9.07 -3.33 10.39
N ALA A 161 9.09 -4.41 9.59
CA ALA A 161 10.33 -4.97 9.05
C ALA A 161 11.10 -3.95 8.20
N HIS A 162 10.40 -3.17 7.37
CA HIS A 162 11.00 -2.09 6.59
C HIS A 162 11.61 -1.01 7.48
N ALA A 163 10.95 -0.60 8.56
CA ALA A 163 11.45 0.44 9.46
C ALA A 163 12.45 -0.08 10.51
N LEU A 164 12.62 -1.41 10.63
CA LEU A 164 13.34 -2.04 11.74
C LEU A 164 14.74 -1.45 11.90
N HIS A 165 15.50 -1.36 10.81
CA HIS A 165 16.88 -0.88 10.83
C HIS A 165 17.05 0.50 10.21
N LEU A 166 15.97 1.26 10.00
CA LEU A 166 16.03 2.59 9.37
C LEU A 166 17.07 3.49 10.06
N PRO A 167 18.19 3.85 9.40
CA PRO A 167 19.22 4.64 10.04
C PRO A 167 18.77 6.10 10.13
N THR A 168 19.22 6.79 11.17
CA THR A 168 19.19 8.25 11.16
C THR A 168 20.17 8.74 10.10
N HIS A 169 19.68 9.56 9.17
CA HIS A 169 20.50 10.10 8.08
C HIS A 169 19.94 11.43 7.60
N ARG A 170 20.79 12.18 6.89
CA ARG A 170 20.39 13.39 6.17
C ARG A 170 19.98 13.03 4.74
N PHE A 171 19.13 13.86 4.15
CA PHE A 171 18.75 13.73 2.75
C PHE A 171 20.00 13.73 1.86
N ARG A 172 20.06 12.79 0.92
CA ARG A 172 21.16 12.63 -0.03
C ARG A 172 20.58 12.26 -1.39
N LYS A 173 20.58 13.21 -2.33
CA LYS A 173 20.05 13.03 -3.70
C LYS A 173 20.69 11.81 -4.37
N ALA A 174 19.87 10.93 -4.95
CA ALA A 174 20.35 9.81 -5.76
C ALA A 174 21.10 10.28 -7.01
N LYS A 175 22.22 9.61 -7.32
CA LYS A 175 23.00 9.86 -8.53
C LYS A 175 22.18 9.47 -9.77
N GLY A 176 22.12 10.37 -10.76
CA GLY A 176 21.40 10.14 -12.02
C GLY A 176 19.96 10.67 -12.05
N ALA A 177 19.47 11.28 -10.97
CA ALA A 177 18.30 12.15 -11.06
C ALA A 177 18.69 13.38 -11.89
N SER A 178 18.06 13.57 -13.05
CA SER A 178 18.39 14.64 -13.99
C SER A 178 18.35 16.01 -13.30
N ASP A 179 19.40 16.82 -13.50
CA ASP A 179 19.37 18.25 -13.16
C ASP A 179 18.57 19.07 -14.21
N ASP A 180 18.08 18.42 -15.27
CA ASP A 180 17.17 18.98 -16.26
C ASP A 180 15.75 19.08 -15.67
N GLY A 181 15.60 19.95 -14.66
CA GLY A 181 14.34 20.32 -14.02
C GLY A 181 13.40 21.14 -14.91
N ASP A 182 13.23 20.77 -16.18
CA ASP A 182 12.32 21.44 -17.11
C ASP A 182 11.22 20.51 -17.63
N ASN A 183 10.52 19.83 -16.70
CA ASN A 183 9.17 19.32 -16.95
C ASN A 183 8.08 20.37 -16.65
N GLY A 184 8.47 21.63 -16.36
CA GLY A 184 7.57 22.75 -16.11
C GLY A 184 6.76 22.63 -14.81
N ASP A 185 7.13 21.72 -13.90
CA ASP A 185 6.49 21.46 -12.61
C ASP A 185 7.32 21.87 -11.39
N GLY A 186 8.58 22.30 -11.58
CA GLY A 186 9.41 22.91 -10.54
C GLY A 186 9.71 22.01 -9.33
N ASN A 187 9.59 20.70 -9.50
CA ASN A 187 9.82 19.73 -8.45
C ASN A 187 11.22 19.12 -8.65
N ASP A 188 12.13 19.38 -7.71
CA ASP A 188 13.41 18.67 -7.61
C ASP A 188 13.13 17.21 -7.24
N ASP A 189 12.75 16.38 -8.23
CA ASP A 189 12.35 14.95 -8.15
C ASP A 189 13.50 14.00 -7.76
N ALA A 190 14.31 14.42 -6.80
CA ALA A 190 15.38 13.63 -6.25
C ALA A 190 14.89 12.82 -5.05
N SER A 191 14.76 11.51 -5.23
CA SER A 191 14.64 10.59 -4.10
C SER A 191 15.97 10.47 -3.34
N CYS A 192 15.88 10.21 -2.03
CA CYS A 192 17.03 9.99 -1.17
C CYS A 192 17.69 8.64 -1.49
N GLU A 193 19.00 8.60 -1.75
CA GLU A 193 19.67 7.34 -2.08
C GLU A 193 19.79 6.34 -0.92
N ILE A 194 19.47 6.77 0.30
CA ILE A 194 19.51 5.93 1.51
C ILE A 194 18.15 5.30 1.76
N CYS A 195 17.07 6.09 1.73
CA CYS A 195 15.73 5.63 2.09
C CYS A 195 14.70 5.60 0.95
N GLY A 196 14.99 6.23 -0.18
CA GLY A 196 14.11 6.35 -1.33
C GLY A 196 13.03 7.42 -1.19
N ALA A 197 12.90 8.06 -0.03
CA ALA A 197 11.93 9.14 0.18
C ALA A 197 12.38 10.45 -0.45
N ASP A 198 11.43 11.27 -0.86
CA ASP A 198 11.66 12.59 -1.43
C ASP A 198 12.12 13.60 -0.36
N GLN A 199 12.63 14.75 -0.81
CA GLN A 199 13.04 15.83 0.11
C GLN A 199 11.85 16.37 0.92
N ARG A 200 10.66 16.38 0.31
CA ARG A 200 9.38 16.65 0.94
C ARG A 200 8.38 15.61 0.48
N GLU A 201 7.62 15.10 1.44
CA GLU A 201 6.73 13.97 1.25
C GLU A 201 5.32 14.34 1.68
N SER A 202 4.37 14.13 0.76
CA SER A 202 2.95 14.30 1.02
C SER A 202 2.40 13.04 1.63
N ILE A 203 2.19 13.07 2.94
CA ILE A 203 1.65 11.93 3.68
C ILE A 203 0.13 11.90 3.48
N GLN A 204 -0.38 10.77 2.99
CA GLN A 204 -1.79 10.60 2.65
C GLN A 204 -2.44 9.47 3.46
N PRO A 205 -2.83 9.72 4.74
CA PRO A 205 -3.40 8.68 5.60
C PRO A 205 -4.63 7.98 5.00
N LYS A 206 -5.55 8.71 4.37
CA LYS A 206 -6.74 8.12 3.70
C LYS A 206 -6.35 7.10 2.62
N HIS A 207 -5.32 7.41 1.84
CA HIS A 207 -4.84 6.52 0.78
C HIS A 207 -4.18 5.27 1.39
N CYS A 208 -3.45 5.43 2.49
CA CYS A 208 -2.87 4.32 3.23
C CYS A 208 -3.97 3.40 3.80
N THR A 209 -4.99 3.96 4.47
CA THR A 209 -6.14 3.20 4.96
C THR A 209 -6.83 2.43 3.83
N PHE A 210 -7.07 3.08 2.69
CA PHE A 210 -7.66 2.42 1.52
C PHE A 210 -6.81 1.24 1.03
N ARG A 211 -5.49 1.43 0.85
CA ARG A 211 -4.57 0.36 0.43
C ARG A 211 -4.56 -0.82 1.40
N ARG A 212 -4.58 -0.57 2.70
CA ARG A 212 -4.65 -1.61 3.75
C ARG A 212 -5.91 -2.45 3.63
N LEU A 213 -7.07 -1.79 3.52
CA LEU A 213 -8.38 -2.45 3.49
C LEU A 213 -8.62 -3.22 2.17
N MET A 214 -8.31 -2.59 1.04
CA MET A 214 -8.62 -3.16 -0.28
C MET A 214 -7.60 -4.16 -0.78
N TRP A 215 -6.31 -3.89 -0.56
CA TRP A 215 -5.21 -4.63 -1.17
C TRP A 215 -4.27 -5.25 -0.14
N ALA A 216 -4.75 -5.43 1.08
CA ALA A 216 -4.01 -6.03 2.20
C ALA A 216 -2.74 -5.29 2.63
N GLY A 217 -2.54 -4.08 2.11
CA GLY A 217 -1.39 -3.24 2.38
C GLY A 217 -0.08 -3.83 1.88
N ASN A 218 0.59 -3.12 0.99
CA ASN A 218 1.87 -3.54 0.41
C ASN A 218 2.85 -2.39 0.56
N VAL A 219 4.04 -2.66 1.08
CA VAL A 219 5.10 -1.66 1.19
C VAL A 219 5.88 -1.63 -0.12
N LEU A 220 5.74 -0.52 -0.85
CA LEU A 220 6.54 -0.29 -2.04
C LEU A 220 7.98 0.08 -1.64
N GLN A 221 8.95 -0.28 -2.47
CA GLN A 221 10.32 0.17 -2.27
C GLN A 221 10.36 1.71 -2.27
N GLY A 222 10.96 2.30 -1.23
CA GLY A 222 11.06 3.76 -1.09
C GLY A 222 9.83 4.45 -0.49
N ASP A 223 8.70 3.76 -0.30
CA ASP A 223 7.45 4.35 0.19
C ASP A 223 7.44 4.48 1.72
N LEU A 224 8.35 5.29 2.24
CA LEU A 224 8.51 5.54 3.68
C LEU A 224 7.29 6.27 4.27
N GLY A 225 6.57 7.04 3.44
CA GLY A 225 5.30 7.67 3.81
C GLY A 225 4.21 6.66 4.13
N TYR A 226 4.04 5.62 3.30
CA TYR A 226 3.13 4.52 3.62
C TYR A 226 3.56 3.78 4.89
N VAL A 227 4.87 3.46 5.03
CA VAL A 227 5.39 2.78 6.23
C VAL A 227 5.04 3.56 7.50
N LEU A 228 5.21 4.88 7.50
CA LEU A 228 4.82 5.75 8.61
C LEU A 228 3.32 5.62 8.90
N CYS A 229 2.47 5.81 7.88
CA CYS A 229 1.02 5.76 8.06
C CYS A 229 0.53 4.41 8.55
N ASP A 230 1.06 3.31 8.01
CA ASP A 230 0.65 1.96 8.36
C ASP A 230 0.98 1.67 9.83
N LEU A 231 2.20 1.99 10.28
CA LEU A 231 2.60 1.85 11.68
C LEU A 231 1.80 2.76 12.63
N GLN A 232 1.52 4.01 12.23
CA GLN A 232 0.67 4.92 13.02
C GLN A 232 -0.79 4.48 13.08
N SER A 233 -1.23 3.63 12.16
CA SER A 233 -2.60 3.13 12.08
C SER A 233 -2.73 1.71 12.65
N PHE A 234 -1.64 1.14 13.16
CA PHE A 234 -1.64 -0.16 13.81
C PHE A 234 -2.09 -0.01 15.26
N CYS A 235 -3.08 -0.82 15.66
CA CYS A 235 -3.61 -0.86 17.00
C CYS A 235 -3.22 -2.20 17.66
N PRO A 236 -2.28 -2.21 18.61
CA PRO A 236 -1.91 -3.41 19.35
C PRO A 236 -3.11 -4.06 20.06
N GLY A 237 -3.10 -5.39 20.17
CA GLY A 237 -4.09 -6.14 20.94
C GLY A 237 -5.49 -6.26 20.31
N GLU A 238 -5.70 -5.77 19.08
CA GLU A 238 -6.97 -5.93 18.36
C GLU A 238 -7.32 -7.41 18.13
N VAL A 239 -6.30 -8.25 17.98
CA VAL A 239 -6.45 -9.70 17.78
C VAL A 239 -5.42 -10.47 18.59
N THR A 240 -5.81 -11.66 19.03
CA THR A 240 -4.92 -12.59 19.73
C THR A 240 -4.49 -13.71 18.79
N CYS A 241 -3.20 -13.98 18.71
CA CYS A 241 -2.67 -15.15 18.01
C CYS A 241 -2.72 -16.39 18.92
N GLY A 242 -3.33 -17.47 18.42
CA GLY A 242 -3.51 -18.73 19.13
C GLY A 242 -2.62 -19.86 18.60
N ARG A 243 -2.92 -21.07 19.07
CA ARG A 243 -2.23 -22.31 18.65
C ARG A 243 -2.49 -22.64 17.18
N ASP A 244 -3.69 -22.36 16.68
CA ASP A 244 -4.12 -22.73 15.33
C ASP A 244 -3.43 -21.85 14.27
N GLU A 245 -3.24 -20.57 14.55
CA GLU A 245 -2.50 -19.63 13.70
C GLU A 245 -1.03 -20.05 13.57
N ARG A 246 -0.39 -20.43 14.69
CA ARG A 246 0.97 -20.98 14.68
C ARG A 246 1.06 -22.28 13.88
N ALA A 247 0.09 -23.17 14.05
CA ALA A 247 0.03 -24.41 13.27
C ALA A 247 -0.16 -24.14 11.78
N LEU A 248 -0.91 -23.09 11.40
CA LEU A 248 -1.03 -22.64 10.01
C LEU A 248 0.30 -22.12 9.46
N LEU A 249 1.04 -21.29 10.21
CA LEU A 249 2.37 -20.84 9.81
C LEU A 249 3.31 -22.03 9.55
N GLN A 250 3.34 -23.01 10.46
CA GLN A 250 4.16 -24.21 10.28
C GLN A 250 3.78 -25.01 9.02
N LYS A 251 2.48 -25.09 8.69
CA LYS A 251 2.03 -25.72 7.44
C LYS A 251 2.49 -24.94 6.22
N ILE A 252 2.45 -23.60 6.27
CA ILE A 252 2.94 -22.73 5.19
C ILE A 252 4.44 -22.94 4.99
N VAL A 253 5.25 -22.83 6.04
CA VAL A 253 6.70 -23.04 5.99
C VAL A 253 7.03 -24.42 5.41
N LYS A 254 6.40 -25.48 5.92
CA LYS A 254 6.58 -26.85 5.42
C LYS A 254 6.15 -27.04 3.96
N ALA A 255 5.16 -26.28 3.47
CA ALA A 255 4.75 -26.35 2.08
C ALA A 255 5.79 -25.70 1.16
N ILE A 256 6.43 -24.62 1.62
CA ILE A 256 7.48 -23.92 0.89
C ILE A 256 8.78 -24.74 0.89
N ASP A 257 9.20 -25.29 2.04
CA ASP A 257 10.40 -26.14 2.15
C ASP A 257 10.37 -27.40 1.25
N LYS A 258 9.18 -27.83 0.82
CA LYS A 258 9.00 -28.99 -0.06
C LYS A 258 9.09 -28.66 -1.54
N LEU A 259 9.21 -27.38 -1.90
CA LEU A 259 9.35 -26.99 -3.28
C LEU A 259 10.70 -27.46 -3.84
N PRO A 260 10.76 -27.88 -5.12
CA PRO A 260 12.02 -28.25 -5.75
C PRO A 260 12.95 -27.04 -5.89
N ASP A 261 14.26 -27.27 -5.97
CA ASP A 261 15.29 -26.21 -6.03
C ASP A 261 15.08 -25.19 -7.16
N ASP A 262 14.50 -25.62 -8.28
CA ASP A 262 14.20 -24.79 -9.45
C ASP A 262 12.85 -24.08 -9.39
N ALA A 263 12.11 -24.23 -8.29
CA ALA A 263 10.78 -23.64 -8.14
C ALA A 263 10.81 -22.11 -8.29
N GLY A 264 9.87 -21.60 -9.09
CA GLY A 264 9.66 -20.17 -9.26
C GLY A 264 8.49 -19.61 -8.44
N LEU A 265 8.28 -18.30 -8.54
CA LEU A 265 7.24 -17.56 -7.79
C LEU A 265 5.81 -18.09 -8.00
N SER A 266 5.49 -18.62 -9.18
CA SER A 266 4.19 -19.24 -9.43
C SER A 266 3.98 -20.52 -8.60
N GLN A 267 5.02 -21.35 -8.45
CA GLN A 267 4.96 -22.53 -7.60
C GLN A 267 4.96 -22.16 -6.12
N LEU A 268 5.72 -21.13 -5.73
CA LEU A 268 5.68 -20.56 -4.38
C LEU A 268 4.26 -20.10 -4.00
N LEU A 269 3.60 -19.35 -4.89
CA LEU A 269 2.22 -18.91 -4.69
C LEU A 269 1.25 -20.10 -4.64
N GLY A 270 1.46 -21.11 -5.50
CA GLY A 270 0.68 -22.34 -5.52
C GLY A 270 0.76 -23.11 -4.21
N ALA A 271 1.95 -23.20 -3.60
CA ALA A 271 2.21 -23.93 -2.36
C ALA A 271 1.34 -23.46 -1.18
N ILE A 272 1.04 -22.16 -1.11
CA ILE A 272 0.26 -21.58 -0.01
C ILE A 272 -1.23 -21.44 -0.34
N SER A 273 -1.64 -21.68 -1.59
CA SER A 273 -2.97 -21.32 -2.09
C SER A 273 -4.13 -22.02 -1.37
N ALA A 274 -3.94 -23.27 -0.96
CA ALA A 274 -4.93 -24.02 -0.19
C ALA A 274 -4.92 -23.68 1.31
N LEU A 275 -3.85 -23.07 1.81
CA LEU A 275 -3.63 -22.75 3.22
C LEU A 275 -4.09 -21.32 3.55
N VAL A 276 -3.80 -20.37 2.65
CA VAL A 276 -4.11 -18.96 2.83
C VAL A 276 -5.34 -18.61 1.99
N PRO A 277 -6.48 -18.31 2.61
CA PRO A 277 -7.66 -17.85 1.88
C PRO A 277 -7.40 -16.49 1.25
N GLY A 278 -7.95 -16.29 0.06
CA GLY A 278 -7.85 -15.03 -0.67
C GLY A 278 -7.65 -15.23 -2.16
N ASN A 279 -7.55 -14.10 -2.87
CA ASN A 279 -7.21 -14.11 -4.30
C ASN A 279 -5.69 -14.20 -4.51
N LYS A 280 -5.26 -14.25 -5.78
CA LYS A 280 -3.85 -14.31 -6.18
C LYS A 280 -3.03 -13.18 -5.56
N HIS A 281 -3.53 -11.95 -5.63
CA HIS A 281 -2.83 -10.76 -5.16
C HIS A 281 -2.69 -10.74 -3.63
N GLU A 282 -3.75 -11.09 -2.90
CA GLU A 282 -3.71 -11.14 -1.43
C GLU A 282 -2.69 -12.14 -0.90
N ARG A 283 -2.54 -13.29 -1.57
CA ARG A 283 -1.53 -14.31 -1.24
C ARG A 283 -0.12 -13.85 -1.63
N GLN A 284 0.02 -13.12 -2.74
CA GLN A 284 1.29 -12.50 -3.10
C GLN A 284 1.74 -11.50 -2.04
N VAL A 285 0.84 -10.63 -1.56
CA VAL A 285 1.16 -9.67 -0.48
C VAL A 285 1.64 -10.38 0.79
N VAL A 286 1.04 -11.51 1.16
CA VAL A 286 1.52 -12.33 2.28
C VAL A 286 2.98 -12.77 2.07
N LEU A 287 3.31 -13.27 0.88
CA LEU A 287 4.68 -13.71 0.56
C LEU A 287 5.67 -12.53 0.49
N GLU A 288 5.24 -11.36 0.04
CA GLU A 288 6.06 -10.14 0.02
C GLU A 288 6.33 -9.59 1.43
N ILE A 289 5.35 -9.70 2.34
CA ILE A 289 5.56 -9.40 3.75
C ILE A 289 6.58 -10.37 4.37
N LEU A 290 6.46 -11.67 4.09
CA LEU A 290 7.46 -12.66 4.53
C LEU A 290 8.85 -12.38 3.91
N GLY A 291 8.90 -11.91 2.67
CA GLY A 291 10.14 -11.46 2.04
C GLY A 291 10.73 -10.23 2.74
N SER A 292 9.90 -9.26 3.12
CA SER A 292 10.31 -8.08 3.90
C SER A 292 10.84 -8.47 5.28
N CYS A 293 10.27 -9.52 5.88
CA CYS A 293 10.76 -10.13 7.12
C CYS A 293 12.09 -10.90 6.93
N GLY A 294 12.58 -11.07 5.70
CA GLY A 294 13.76 -11.87 5.36
C GLY A 294 13.57 -13.39 5.49
N ILE A 295 12.32 -13.84 5.57
CA ILE A 295 11.94 -15.26 5.59
C ILE A 295 12.01 -15.84 4.16
N LEU A 296 11.62 -15.05 3.16
CA LEU A 296 11.66 -15.39 1.73
C LEU A 296 12.55 -14.40 0.98
N LYS A 297 13.86 -14.66 1.00
CA LYS A 297 14.89 -13.86 0.31
C LYS A 297 15.86 -14.79 -0.43
N PRO A 298 16.59 -14.30 -1.45
CA PRO A 298 17.73 -15.03 -1.99
C PRO A 298 18.76 -15.34 -0.89
N ALA A 299 19.37 -16.52 -0.90
CA ALA A 299 20.29 -16.96 0.16
C ALA A 299 21.45 -15.97 0.39
N ASP A 300 22.01 -15.45 -0.71
CA ASP A 300 23.16 -14.51 -0.69
C ASP A 300 22.76 -13.04 -0.48
N CYS A 301 21.47 -12.75 -0.25
CA CYS A 301 20.99 -11.38 -0.05
C CYS A 301 20.88 -11.05 1.44
N GLN A 302 21.34 -9.87 1.84
CA GLN A 302 21.06 -9.35 3.18
C GLN A 302 19.56 -9.07 3.36
N GLY A 303 18.97 -9.56 4.44
CA GLY A 303 17.55 -9.36 4.75
C GLY A 303 17.30 -8.02 5.47
N LEU A 304 16.13 -7.41 5.26
CA LEU A 304 15.74 -6.19 5.98
C LEU A 304 15.57 -6.40 7.50
N HIS A 305 15.48 -7.65 7.96
CA HIS A 305 15.48 -7.96 9.39
C HIS A 305 16.89 -8.02 10.00
N GLU A 306 17.94 -8.14 9.18
CA GLU A 306 19.35 -8.23 9.62
C GLU A 306 19.99 -6.84 9.69
N ALA A 307 19.80 -6.02 8.65
CA ALA A 307 20.26 -4.64 8.61
C ALA A 307 19.47 -3.80 7.60
N TRP A 308 19.74 -2.49 7.57
CA TRP A 308 19.20 -1.61 6.54
C TRP A 308 19.83 -1.88 5.17
N VAL A 309 18.98 -2.15 4.18
CA VAL A 309 19.38 -2.25 2.78
C VAL A 309 18.77 -1.07 2.00
N PRO A 310 19.58 -0.10 1.53
CA PRO A 310 19.10 1.02 0.72
C PRO A 310 18.34 0.52 -0.53
N PRO A 311 17.30 1.24 -1.00
CA PRO A 311 16.50 0.78 -2.14
C PRO A 311 17.30 0.39 -3.38
N LYS A 312 18.38 1.13 -3.68
CA LYS A 312 19.27 0.88 -4.82
C LYS A 312 20.09 -0.42 -4.72
N ASP A 313 20.32 -0.90 -3.50
CA ASP A 313 21.15 -2.08 -3.23
C ASP A 313 20.28 -3.33 -3.05
N ARG A 314 18.94 -3.19 -3.10
CA ARG A 314 18.02 -4.32 -3.02
C ARG A 314 18.04 -5.11 -4.32
N PRO A 315 17.91 -6.44 -4.25
CA PRO A 315 17.97 -7.28 -5.45
C PRO A 315 16.80 -6.95 -6.40
N VAL A 316 17.16 -6.69 -7.64
CA VAL A 316 16.22 -6.43 -8.73
C VAL A 316 16.51 -7.45 -9.84
N PRO A 317 15.56 -8.31 -10.23
CA PRO A 317 15.79 -9.26 -11.30
C PRO A 317 15.91 -8.51 -12.63
N GLU A 318 16.69 -9.02 -13.59
CA GLU A 318 16.78 -8.44 -14.94
C GLU A 318 15.41 -8.29 -15.64
N SER A 319 14.43 -9.08 -15.19
CA SER A 319 13.04 -9.07 -15.67
C SER A 319 12.08 -8.25 -14.80
N PHE A 320 12.57 -7.31 -13.97
CA PHE A 320 11.77 -6.53 -13.02
C PHE A 320 10.56 -5.82 -13.66
N GLY A 321 10.68 -5.38 -14.92
CA GLY A 321 9.57 -4.80 -15.68
C GLY A 321 8.46 -5.79 -16.10
N ARG A 322 8.62 -7.10 -15.88
CA ARG A 322 7.66 -8.16 -16.24
C ARG A 322 7.06 -8.89 -15.04
N ARG A 323 7.58 -8.69 -13.82
CA ARG A 323 7.10 -9.38 -12.61
C ARG A 323 6.48 -8.37 -11.65
N GLU A 324 5.21 -8.56 -11.31
CA GLU A 324 4.46 -7.74 -10.35
C GLU A 324 4.92 -7.91 -8.88
N TRP A 325 6.04 -8.60 -8.63
CA TRP A 325 6.50 -8.97 -7.30
C TRP A 325 7.51 -7.97 -6.73
N ARG A 326 7.45 -7.74 -5.43
CA ARG A 326 8.39 -6.85 -4.71
C ARG A 326 9.68 -7.56 -4.28
N SER A 327 10.76 -6.81 -4.17
CA SER A 327 12.00 -7.28 -3.54
C SER A 327 11.80 -7.50 -2.05
N PRO A 328 12.50 -8.47 -1.42
CA PRO A 328 13.46 -9.39 -2.04
C PRO A 328 12.85 -10.65 -2.66
N VAL A 329 11.55 -10.92 -2.42
CA VAL A 329 10.92 -12.16 -2.88
C VAL A 329 10.89 -12.31 -4.40
N ASN A 330 10.90 -11.21 -5.15
CA ASN A 330 10.96 -11.23 -6.62
C ASN A 330 12.20 -11.95 -7.22
N CYS A 331 13.26 -12.13 -6.43
CA CYS A 331 14.48 -12.85 -6.78
C CYS A 331 14.60 -14.24 -6.14
N TRP A 332 13.60 -14.67 -5.36
CA TRP A 332 13.60 -15.95 -4.67
C TRP A 332 13.38 -17.12 -5.64
N HIS A 333 14.07 -18.22 -5.38
CA HIS A 333 13.94 -19.53 -6.03
C HIS A 333 13.85 -20.66 -4.99
N GLY A 334 13.35 -21.83 -5.38
CA GLY A 334 13.18 -22.97 -4.48
C GLY A 334 14.43 -23.33 -3.66
N ARG A 335 15.61 -23.27 -4.28
CA ARG A 335 16.91 -23.52 -3.61
C ARG A 335 17.23 -22.56 -2.46
N ASP A 336 16.61 -21.38 -2.43
CA ASP A 336 16.79 -20.41 -1.35
C ASP A 336 16.01 -20.84 -0.09
N GLY A 337 14.96 -21.65 -0.26
CA GLY A 337 14.17 -22.22 0.83
C GLY A 337 13.53 -21.17 1.74
N VAL A 338 13.24 -21.58 2.97
CA VAL A 338 12.79 -20.70 4.05
C VAL A 338 13.97 -20.39 4.98
N ASN A 339 14.16 -19.11 5.31
CA ASN A 339 15.09 -18.73 6.38
C ASN A 339 14.44 -18.98 7.76
N HIS A 340 14.75 -20.12 8.37
CA HIS A 340 14.18 -20.53 9.66
C HIS A 340 14.65 -19.67 10.85
N GLU A 341 15.84 -19.04 10.76
CA GLU A 341 16.28 -18.08 11.79
C GLU A 341 15.39 -16.84 11.81
N ALA A 342 15.00 -16.34 10.63
CA ALA A 342 14.04 -15.25 10.52
C ALA A 342 12.65 -15.67 11.02
N VAL A 343 12.21 -16.90 10.72
CA VAL A 343 10.93 -17.42 11.25
C VAL A 343 10.94 -17.40 12.78
N GLU A 344 12.01 -17.89 13.41
CA GLU A 344 12.16 -17.89 14.86
C GLU A 344 12.22 -16.46 15.42
N PHE A 345 12.98 -15.56 14.79
CA PHE A 345 13.05 -14.16 15.20
C PHE A 345 11.68 -13.47 15.20
N TRP A 346 10.86 -13.70 14.18
CA TRP A 346 9.57 -13.02 14.05
C TRP A 346 8.45 -13.70 14.84
N PHE A 347 8.45 -15.03 14.94
CA PHE A 347 7.30 -15.81 15.40
C PHE A 347 7.59 -16.82 16.52
N GLY A 348 8.85 -16.99 16.95
CA GLY A 348 9.22 -17.98 17.97
C GLY A 348 8.66 -17.70 19.37
N ASP A 349 8.43 -16.43 19.68
CA ASP A 349 7.92 -15.94 20.97
C ASP A 349 6.54 -15.29 20.88
N VAL A 350 5.83 -15.51 19.77
CA VAL A 350 4.45 -15.08 19.52
C VAL A 350 3.50 -16.21 19.85
#